data_AF-W0JNT9-F1
#
_entry.id   AF-W0JNT9-F1
#
_cell.length_a   1.000
_cell.length_b   1.000
_cell.length_c   1.000
_cell.angle_alpha   90.00
_cell.angle_beta   90.00
_cell.angle_gamma   90.00
#
_symmetry.space_group_name_H-M   'P 1'
#
loop_
_entity.id
_entity.type
_entity.pdbx_description
1 polymer ?
#
loop_
_entity_poly.entity_id
_entity_poly.type
_entity_poly.pdbx_seq_one_letter_code
_entity_poly.pdbx_strand_id
1 'polypeptide(L)'
;MSNDESAAERIAYRRQNAVDPEAFLRDLAVIEPTDQDENLQFTPKFVSRIDRQLEQVRSTGVETADIAVMFGVDEEHVTEADRSYTAYKTHATVRNWPSEAALELDVATDRELRAETDRWDEVPPRQRYRLLQSLRSFRDDCPFCGGSVSIGDETVESCCGDTEVVTVGCGDCDRRFLEFSADSIRGA
;
A
#
# COMPACT_ATOMS: atom_id res chain seq x y z
N MET A 1 -11.92 -9.67 -27.10
CA MET A 1 -11.76 -8.25 -27.42
C MET A 1 -10.31 -7.89 -27.10
N SER A 2 -9.57 -7.39 -28.08
CA SER A 2 -8.11 -7.22 -27.99
C SER A 2 -7.79 -5.93 -27.22
N ASN A 3 -7.54 -6.03 -25.92
CA ASN A 3 -6.94 -4.94 -25.14
C ASN A 3 -5.41 -5.05 -25.25
N ASP A 4 -4.88 -4.61 -26.39
CA ASP A 4 -3.46 -4.31 -26.51
C ASP A 4 -3.36 -2.80 -26.69
N GLU A 5 -3.63 -2.06 -25.60
CA GLU A 5 -3.16 -0.68 -25.50
C GLU A 5 -1.65 -0.72 -25.76
N SER A 6 -1.25 -0.07 -26.84
CA SER A 6 0.14 0.00 -27.23
C SER A 6 0.98 0.54 -26.07
N ALA A 7 2.25 0.13 -25.99
CA ALA A 7 3.17 0.67 -24.99
C ALA A 7 3.21 2.21 -24.99
N ALA A 8 2.96 2.84 -26.15
CA ALA A 8 2.86 4.29 -26.30
C ALA A 8 1.63 4.89 -25.60
N GLU A 9 0.45 4.28 -25.74
CA GLU A 9 -0.78 4.71 -25.06
C GLU A 9 -0.64 4.60 -23.55
N ARG A 10 -0.07 3.50 -23.06
CA ARG A 10 0.20 3.31 -21.62
C ARG A 10 1.18 4.34 -21.06
N ILE A 11 2.16 4.78 -21.85
CA ILE A 11 3.11 5.84 -21.46
C ILE A 11 2.41 7.20 -21.46
N ALA A 12 1.59 7.49 -22.47
CA ALA A 12 0.85 8.74 -22.57
C ALA A 12 -0.16 8.89 -21.42
N TYR A 13 -0.96 7.85 -21.16
CA TYR A 13 -1.89 7.79 -20.02
C TYR A 13 -1.18 8.06 -18.69
N ARG A 14 -0.02 7.44 -18.46
CA ARG A 14 0.75 7.68 -17.23
C ARG A 14 1.22 9.12 -17.10
N ARG A 15 1.70 9.73 -18.18
CA ARG A 15 2.17 11.13 -18.14
C ARG A 15 1.03 12.10 -17.88
N GLN A 16 -0.15 11.81 -18.43
CA GLN A 16 -1.31 12.68 -18.29
C GLN A 16 -1.95 12.60 -16.91
N ASN A 17 -2.01 11.39 -16.32
CA ASN A 17 -2.76 11.17 -15.09
C ASN A 17 -1.89 10.95 -13.84
N ALA A 18 -0.56 10.95 -13.99
CA ALA A 18 0.31 10.93 -12.82
C ALA A 18 0.12 12.19 -11.98
N VAL A 19 0.04 12.00 -10.67
CA VAL A 19 -0.16 13.09 -9.71
C VAL A 19 1.10 13.40 -8.94
N ASP A 20 1.21 14.61 -8.39
CA ASP A 20 2.15 14.89 -7.31
C ASP A 20 1.61 14.23 -6.02
N PRO A 21 2.32 13.26 -5.40
CA PRO A 21 1.82 12.51 -4.25
C PRO A 21 1.34 13.36 -3.08
N GLU A 22 2.17 14.31 -2.64
CA GLU A 22 1.85 15.13 -1.48
C GLU A 22 0.70 16.08 -1.78
N ALA A 23 0.79 16.83 -2.89
CA ALA A 23 -0.26 17.78 -3.25
C ALA A 23 -1.61 17.08 -3.46
N PHE A 24 -1.62 15.90 -4.08
CA PHE A 24 -2.84 15.11 -4.27
C PHE A 24 -3.45 14.64 -2.95
N LEU A 25 -2.65 14.06 -2.06
CA LEU A 25 -3.16 13.56 -0.77
C LEU A 25 -3.57 14.69 0.17
N ARG A 26 -2.90 15.85 0.12
CA ARG A 26 -3.29 17.05 0.89
C ARG A 26 -4.58 17.67 0.38
N ASP A 27 -4.76 17.74 -0.95
CA ASP A 27 -5.98 18.21 -1.59
C ASP A 27 -7.21 17.36 -1.19
N LEU A 28 -7.00 16.06 -0.96
CA LEU A 28 -8.02 15.13 -0.45
C LEU A 28 -8.17 15.11 1.08
N ALA A 29 -7.41 15.94 1.81
CA ALA A 29 -7.34 15.93 3.27
C ALA A 29 -7.02 14.54 3.85
N VAL A 30 -6.22 13.74 3.13
CA VAL A 30 -5.72 12.44 3.57
C VAL A 30 -4.57 12.64 4.54
N ILE A 31 -3.66 13.57 4.20
CA ILE A 31 -2.48 13.89 5.00
C ILE A 31 -2.42 15.39 5.36
N GLU A 32 -1.73 15.68 6.45
CA GLU A 32 -1.42 17.03 6.91
C GLU A 32 0.02 17.11 7.47
N PRO A 33 0.63 18.31 7.52
CA PRO A 33 1.91 18.50 8.20
C PRO A 33 1.80 18.20 9.68
N THR A 34 2.87 17.66 10.28
CA THR A 34 3.00 17.57 11.74
C THR A 34 3.46 18.91 12.34
N ASP A 35 3.38 19.04 13.67
CA ASP A 35 3.97 20.17 14.40
C ASP A 35 5.51 20.24 14.31
N GLN A 36 6.16 19.16 13.85
CA GLN A 36 7.57 19.16 13.49
C GLN A 36 7.74 19.51 12.02
N ASP A 37 8.54 20.54 11.74
CA ASP A 37 8.78 21.02 10.39
C ASP A 37 9.27 19.88 9.48
N GLU A 38 8.60 19.73 8.33
CA GLU A 38 8.86 18.79 7.21
C GLU A 38 8.26 17.36 7.28
N ASN A 39 7.60 16.95 8.38
CA ASN A 39 6.94 15.64 8.42
C ASN A 39 5.45 15.70 8.05
N LEU A 40 4.91 14.57 7.57
CA LEU A 40 3.51 14.39 7.18
C LEU A 40 2.88 13.25 7.99
N GLN A 41 1.60 13.40 8.34
CA GLN A 41 0.80 12.41 9.05
C GLN A 41 -0.59 12.28 8.42
N PHE A 42 -1.31 11.21 8.74
CA PHE A 42 -2.73 11.14 8.38
C PHE A 42 -3.54 12.19 9.12
N THR A 43 -4.58 12.73 8.47
CA THR A 43 -5.56 13.52 9.21
C THR A 43 -6.37 12.60 10.14
N PRO A 44 -6.73 13.04 11.37
CA PRO A 44 -7.52 12.23 12.30
C PRO A 44 -8.86 11.74 11.71
N LYS A 45 -9.44 12.54 10.82
CA LYS A 45 -10.67 12.18 10.10
C LYS A 45 -10.43 11.01 9.15
N PHE A 46 -9.32 11.01 8.42
CA PHE A 46 -8.99 9.94 7.50
C PHE A 46 -8.62 8.65 8.23
N VAL A 47 -7.91 8.72 9.36
CA VAL A 47 -7.65 7.57 10.26
C VAL A 47 -8.97 6.87 10.62
N SER A 48 -9.94 7.63 11.14
CA SER A 48 -11.24 7.09 11.56
C SER A 48 -12.03 6.43 10.41
N ARG A 49 -11.81 6.88 9.18
CA ARG A 49 -12.45 6.34 7.98
C ARG A 49 -11.80 5.04 7.55
N ILE A 50 -10.46 5.00 7.47
CA ILE A 50 -9.73 3.77 7.15
C ILE A 50 -10.03 2.71 8.21
N ASP A 51 -10.09 3.06 9.49
CA ASP A 51 -10.38 2.08 10.55
C ASP A 51 -11.73 1.38 10.34
N ARG A 52 -12.76 2.13 9.92
CA ARG A 52 -14.07 1.56 9.56
C ARG A 52 -14.00 0.68 8.31
N GLN A 53 -13.21 1.06 7.30
CA GLN A 53 -13.02 0.22 6.11
C GLN A 53 -12.26 -1.06 6.46
N LEU A 54 -11.24 -0.94 7.32
CA LEU A 54 -10.42 -2.05 7.75
C LEU A 54 -11.23 -3.07 8.57
N GLU A 55 -12.12 -2.61 9.46
CA GLU A 55 -13.06 -3.49 10.14
C GLU A 55 -13.92 -4.30 9.16
N GLN A 56 -14.40 -3.68 8.08
CA GLN A 56 -15.16 -4.38 7.05
C GLN A 56 -14.30 -5.39 6.30
N VAL A 57 -13.11 -4.98 5.84
CA VAL A 57 -12.15 -5.86 5.14
C VAL A 57 -11.81 -7.07 6.01
N ARG A 58 -11.52 -6.87 7.29
CA ARG A 58 -11.22 -7.96 8.24
C ARG A 58 -12.40 -8.91 8.45
N SER A 59 -13.64 -8.40 8.36
CA SER A 59 -14.83 -9.22 8.51
C SER A 59 -15.15 -10.03 7.27
N THR A 60 -14.85 -9.51 6.07
CA THR A 60 -15.17 -10.18 4.80
C THR A 60 -14.01 -10.95 4.21
N GLY A 61 -12.79 -10.63 4.62
CA GLY A 61 -11.57 -11.01 3.91
C GLY A 61 -11.31 -10.10 2.71
N VAL A 62 -10.11 -10.25 2.15
CA VAL A 62 -9.70 -9.64 0.88
C VAL A 62 -10.01 -10.61 -0.25
N GLU A 63 -10.69 -10.13 -1.29
CA GLU A 63 -11.07 -10.93 -2.45
C GLU A 63 -10.22 -10.61 -3.68
N THR A 64 -10.23 -11.49 -4.68
CA THR A 64 -9.54 -11.25 -5.96
C THR A 64 -10.01 -9.98 -6.66
N ALA A 65 -11.28 -9.61 -6.49
CA ALA A 65 -11.84 -8.35 -6.98
C ALA A 65 -11.14 -7.11 -6.39
N ASP A 66 -10.76 -7.13 -5.11
CA ASP A 66 -10.04 -6.01 -4.48
C ASP A 66 -8.67 -5.80 -5.14
N ILE A 67 -7.96 -6.91 -5.38
CA ILE A 67 -6.65 -6.90 -6.03
C ILE A 67 -6.79 -6.44 -7.49
N ALA A 68 -7.81 -6.91 -8.19
CA ALA A 68 -8.10 -6.55 -9.57
C ALA A 68 -8.29 -5.03 -9.72
N VAL A 69 -9.14 -4.47 -8.86
CA VAL A 69 -9.43 -3.03 -8.78
C VAL A 69 -8.17 -2.23 -8.44
N MET A 70 -7.41 -2.64 -7.41
CA MET A 70 -6.19 -1.95 -6.98
C MET A 70 -5.17 -1.83 -8.13
N PHE A 71 -4.96 -2.93 -8.88
CA PHE A 71 -3.98 -2.97 -9.97
C PHE A 71 -4.53 -2.59 -11.35
N GLY A 72 -5.84 -2.31 -11.46
CA GLY A 72 -6.48 -1.94 -12.72
C GLY A 72 -6.39 -3.05 -13.76
N VAL A 73 -6.69 -4.28 -13.35
CA VAL A 73 -6.70 -5.48 -14.20
C VAL A 73 -8.04 -6.19 -14.07
N ASP A 74 -8.39 -7.02 -15.04
CA ASP A 74 -9.59 -7.87 -14.93
C ASP A 74 -9.41 -8.94 -13.85
N GLU A 75 -10.48 -9.27 -13.13
CA GLU A 75 -10.44 -10.23 -12.02
C GLU A 75 -10.00 -11.64 -12.47
N GLU A 76 -10.32 -12.04 -13.70
CA GLU A 76 -9.87 -13.33 -14.27
C GLU A 76 -8.33 -13.44 -14.39
N HIS A 77 -7.63 -12.32 -14.30
CA HIS A 77 -6.18 -12.25 -14.32
C HIS A 77 -5.55 -12.16 -12.93
N VAL A 78 -6.36 -12.29 -11.89
CA VAL A 78 -5.94 -12.29 -10.49
C VAL A 78 -6.07 -13.69 -9.93
N THR A 79 -4.99 -14.17 -9.32
CA THR A 79 -4.99 -15.42 -8.56
C THR A 79 -4.16 -15.24 -7.30
N GLU A 80 -4.57 -15.86 -6.19
CA GLU A 80 -3.71 -15.99 -5.03
C GLU A 80 -2.48 -16.82 -5.41
N ALA A 81 -1.28 -16.37 -5.01
CA ALA A 81 -0.05 -17.05 -5.36
C ALA A 81 0.28 -18.12 -4.32
N ASP A 82 0.63 -19.33 -4.78
CA ASP A 82 1.13 -20.41 -3.91
C ASP A 82 2.53 -20.07 -3.36
N ARG A 83 2.53 -19.35 -2.23
CA ARG A 83 3.70 -18.79 -1.55
C ARG A 83 3.50 -18.87 -0.04
N SER A 84 4.61 -18.90 0.70
CA SER A 84 4.60 -18.85 2.17
C SER A 84 4.35 -17.44 2.74
N TYR A 85 4.19 -16.44 1.88
CA TYR A 85 3.95 -15.04 2.22
C TYR A 85 2.75 -14.53 1.44
N THR A 86 2.07 -13.50 1.97
CA THR A 86 0.89 -12.87 1.35
C THR A 86 1.22 -12.37 -0.05
N ALA A 87 0.67 -13.02 -1.08
CA ALA A 87 0.95 -12.67 -2.45
C ALA A 87 -0.17 -13.03 -3.43
N TYR A 88 -0.30 -12.21 -4.46
CA TYR A 88 -1.22 -12.40 -5.57
C TYR A 88 -0.49 -12.26 -6.89
N LYS A 89 -0.93 -13.00 -7.91
CA LYS A 89 -0.46 -12.85 -9.28
C LYS A 89 -1.48 -12.03 -10.07
N THR A 90 -1.02 -10.91 -10.64
CA THR A 90 -1.78 -10.06 -11.57
C THR A 90 -1.16 -10.19 -12.96
N HIS A 91 -1.86 -10.84 -13.90
CA HIS A 91 -1.28 -11.28 -15.19
C HIS A 91 0.03 -12.06 -15.00
N ALA A 92 1.17 -11.48 -15.37
CA ALA A 92 2.50 -12.09 -15.28
C ALA A 92 3.33 -11.58 -14.09
N THR A 93 2.77 -10.71 -13.24
CA THR A 93 3.50 -10.09 -12.13
C THR A 93 3.00 -10.61 -10.79
N VAL A 94 3.91 -11.06 -9.94
CA VAL A 94 3.62 -11.37 -8.53
C VAL A 94 3.69 -10.07 -7.72
N ARG A 95 2.65 -9.83 -6.93
CA ARG A 95 2.50 -8.75 -5.95
C ARG A 95 2.59 -9.39 -4.58
N ASN A 96 3.37 -8.80 -3.68
CA ASN A 96 3.56 -9.31 -2.33
C ASN A 96 3.39 -8.21 -1.30
N TRP A 97 3.04 -8.63 -0.09
CA TRP A 97 2.89 -7.77 1.07
C TRP A 97 3.72 -8.34 2.23
N PRO A 98 4.27 -7.48 3.11
CA PRO A 98 5.02 -7.94 4.29
C PRO A 98 4.17 -8.79 5.25
N SER A 99 2.86 -8.58 5.25
CA SER A 99 1.90 -9.36 6.02
C SER A 99 0.50 -9.27 5.42
N GLU A 100 -0.41 -10.12 5.88
CA GLU A 100 -1.84 -10.02 5.61
C GLU A 100 -2.41 -8.67 6.07
N ALA A 101 -1.98 -8.18 7.24
CA ALA A 101 -2.39 -6.87 7.76
C ALA A 101 -1.99 -5.70 6.85
N ALA A 102 -0.84 -5.79 6.17
CA ALA A 102 -0.44 -4.79 5.20
C ALA A 102 -1.32 -4.82 3.94
N LEU A 103 -1.75 -6.00 3.52
CA LEU A 103 -2.70 -6.15 2.42
C LEU A 103 -4.10 -5.62 2.80
N GLU A 104 -4.61 -5.99 3.98
CA GLU A 104 -5.90 -5.50 4.47
C GLU A 104 -5.93 -3.97 4.59
N LEU A 105 -4.83 -3.37 5.08
CA LEU A 105 -4.70 -1.92 5.18
C LEU A 105 -4.68 -1.23 3.81
N ASP A 106 -3.98 -1.80 2.82
CA ASP A 106 -3.99 -1.29 1.45
C ASP A 106 -5.39 -1.33 0.84
N VAL A 107 -6.11 -2.45 0.99
CA VAL A 107 -7.47 -2.62 0.46
C VAL A 107 -8.42 -1.63 1.14
N ALA A 108 -8.34 -1.49 2.46
CA ALA A 108 -9.15 -0.54 3.20
C ALA A 108 -8.88 0.91 2.76
N THR A 109 -7.62 1.26 2.52
CA THR A 109 -7.21 2.60 2.09
C THR A 109 -7.62 2.87 0.63
N ASP A 110 -7.46 1.90 -0.27
CA ASP A 110 -7.90 2.00 -1.67
C ASP A 110 -9.42 2.17 -1.76
N ARG A 111 -10.19 1.39 -0.99
CA ARG A 111 -11.65 1.53 -0.90
C ARG A 111 -12.07 2.90 -0.38
N GLU A 112 -11.39 3.44 0.63
CA GLU A 112 -11.70 4.77 1.16
C GLU A 112 -11.39 5.87 0.15
N LEU A 113 -10.24 5.82 -0.53
CA LEU A 113 -9.87 6.81 -1.54
C LEU A 113 -10.87 6.83 -2.72
N ARG A 114 -11.37 5.65 -3.15
CA ARG A 114 -12.44 5.55 -4.16
C ARG A 114 -13.76 6.12 -3.69
N ALA A 115 -14.10 5.91 -2.43
CA ALA A 115 -15.34 6.44 -1.86
C ALA A 115 -15.31 7.97 -1.78
N GLU A 116 -14.12 8.57 -1.59
CA GLU A 116 -13.96 10.02 -1.50
C GLU A 116 -13.82 10.72 -2.87
N THR A 117 -13.21 10.07 -3.87
CA THR A 117 -13.02 10.71 -5.19
C THR A 117 -12.85 9.74 -6.37
N ASP A 118 -13.50 10.07 -7.49
CA ASP A 118 -13.30 9.38 -8.77
C ASP A 118 -11.88 9.62 -9.35
N ARG A 119 -11.21 10.71 -8.95
CA ARG A 119 -9.84 11.03 -9.39
C ARG A 119 -8.85 9.94 -9.02
N TRP A 120 -9.14 9.17 -7.98
CA TRP A 120 -8.29 8.04 -7.59
C TRP A 120 -8.21 6.98 -8.70
N ASP A 121 -9.28 6.78 -9.48
CA ASP A 121 -9.27 5.85 -10.62
C ASP A 121 -8.47 6.34 -11.82
N GLU A 122 -8.30 7.65 -11.93
CA GLU A 122 -7.49 8.26 -12.97
C GLU A 122 -6.00 8.09 -12.68
N VAL A 123 -5.60 8.02 -11.39
CA VAL A 123 -4.19 7.83 -11.01
C VAL A 123 -3.68 6.49 -11.55
N PRO A 124 -2.52 6.45 -12.24
CA PRO A 124 -2.00 5.22 -12.81
C PRO A 124 -1.84 4.10 -11.77
N PRO A 125 -2.25 2.84 -12.05
CA PRO A 125 -2.30 1.79 -11.04
C PRO A 125 -0.97 1.53 -10.29
N ARG A 126 0.16 1.66 -11.00
CA ARG A 126 1.48 1.54 -10.37
C ARG A 126 1.77 2.67 -9.37
N GLN A 127 1.30 3.89 -9.65
CA GLN A 127 1.43 5.01 -8.74
C GLN A 127 0.47 4.85 -7.56
N ARG A 128 -0.79 4.42 -7.78
CA ARG A 128 -1.73 4.10 -6.70
C ARG A 128 -1.13 3.13 -5.70
N TYR A 129 -0.60 2.01 -6.19
CA TYR A 129 0.03 1.01 -5.33
C TYR A 129 1.21 1.58 -4.53
N ARG A 130 2.05 2.43 -5.14
CA ARG A 130 3.15 3.10 -4.41
C ARG A 130 2.65 4.03 -3.33
N LEU A 131 1.58 4.79 -3.60
CA LEU A 131 0.95 5.65 -2.61
C LEU A 131 0.41 4.82 -1.44
N LEU A 132 -0.30 3.72 -1.72
CA LEU A 132 -0.79 2.80 -0.68
C LEU A 132 0.35 2.26 0.19
N GLN A 133 1.44 1.80 -0.44
CA GLN A 133 2.63 1.37 0.29
C GLN A 133 3.18 2.48 1.19
N SER A 134 3.39 3.69 0.67
CA SER A 134 3.88 4.82 1.47
C SER A 134 2.95 5.18 2.63
N LEU A 135 1.63 5.15 2.41
CA LEU A 135 0.64 5.49 3.42
C LEU A 135 0.61 4.51 4.61
N ARG A 136 1.19 3.31 4.49
CA ARG A 136 1.30 2.39 5.63
C ARG A 136 2.20 2.93 6.74
N SER A 137 3.20 3.76 6.43
CA SER A 137 4.09 4.34 7.45
C SER A 137 3.48 5.51 8.21
N PHE A 138 2.29 5.97 7.84
CA PHE A 138 1.61 7.11 8.45
C PHE A 138 0.77 6.68 9.67
N ARG A 139 0.83 5.41 10.06
CA ARG A 139 0.17 4.86 11.23
C ARG A 139 1.12 4.93 12.43
N ASP A 140 0.76 5.74 13.42
CA ASP A 140 1.45 5.76 14.73
C ASP A 140 0.97 4.61 15.62
N ASP A 141 -0.31 4.27 15.53
CA ASP A 141 -0.95 3.17 16.27
C ASP A 141 -1.37 2.05 15.32
N CYS A 142 -1.17 0.82 15.76
CA CYS A 142 -1.52 -0.38 15.01
C CYS A 142 -3.05 -0.51 14.97
N PRO A 143 -3.67 -0.51 13.78
CA PRO A 143 -5.13 -0.55 13.68
C PRO A 143 -5.73 -1.93 14.02
N PHE A 144 -4.90 -2.90 14.42
CA PHE A 144 -5.31 -4.25 14.79
C PHE A 144 -5.33 -4.49 16.29
N CYS A 145 -4.42 -3.87 17.05
CA CYS A 145 -4.31 -4.07 18.50
C CYS A 145 -4.17 -2.77 19.30
N GLY A 146 -4.02 -1.61 18.65
CA GLY A 146 -3.78 -0.32 19.30
C GLY A 146 -2.35 -0.12 19.83
N GLY A 147 -1.45 -1.08 19.60
CA GLY A 147 -0.04 -0.96 19.98
C GLY A 147 0.74 0.00 19.09
N SER A 148 1.85 0.54 19.60
CA SER A 148 2.66 1.50 18.82
C SER A 148 3.29 0.84 17.59
N VAL A 149 3.21 1.54 16.46
CA VAL A 149 3.91 1.22 15.22
C VAL A 149 5.19 2.05 15.19
N SER A 150 6.32 1.38 14.95
CA SER A 150 7.62 2.02 14.92
C SER A 150 8.51 1.39 13.85
N ILE A 151 9.59 2.10 13.53
CA ILE A 151 10.65 1.58 12.69
C ILE A 151 11.51 0.65 13.56
N GLY A 152 11.70 -0.58 13.10
CA GLY A 152 12.58 -1.57 13.71
C GLY A 152 13.62 -2.08 12.70
N ASP A 153 14.85 -2.28 13.16
CA ASP A 153 15.90 -2.93 12.37
C ASP A 153 15.91 -4.43 12.69
N GLU A 154 15.67 -5.28 11.68
CA GLU A 154 15.75 -6.73 11.80
C GLU A 154 16.86 -7.25 10.86
N THR A 155 17.87 -7.94 11.41
CA THR A 155 18.87 -8.62 10.57
C THR A 155 18.35 -9.99 10.22
N VAL A 156 18.18 -10.26 8.92
CA VAL A 156 17.73 -11.56 8.43
C VAL A 156 18.94 -12.29 7.87
N GLU A 157 19.31 -13.41 8.49
CA GLU A 157 20.32 -14.31 7.94
C GLU A 157 19.73 -15.00 6.70
N SER A 158 20.28 -14.71 5.53
CA SER A 158 19.97 -15.48 4.32
C SER A 158 21.05 -16.54 4.12
N CYS A 159 20.72 -17.63 3.40
CA CYS A 159 21.69 -18.69 3.05
C CYS A 159 22.91 -18.19 2.24
N CYS A 160 22.90 -16.94 1.79
CA CYS A 160 23.97 -16.31 1.01
C CYS A 160 24.61 -15.09 1.72
N GLY A 161 24.26 -14.81 2.99
CA GLY A 161 24.81 -13.71 3.80
C GLY A 161 23.75 -13.01 4.66
N ASP A 162 24.21 -12.21 5.62
CA ASP A 162 23.35 -11.38 6.47
C ASP A 162 22.79 -10.22 5.65
N THR A 163 21.47 -10.06 5.63
CA THR A 163 20.82 -8.88 5.03
C THR A 163 20.15 -8.08 6.14
N GLU A 164 20.62 -6.86 6.36
CA GLU A 164 19.90 -5.91 7.20
C GLU A 164 18.59 -5.52 6.50
N VAL A 165 17.48 -5.66 7.22
CA VAL A 165 16.15 -5.29 6.76
C VAL A 165 15.58 -4.25 7.73
N VAL A 166 15.08 -3.16 7.18
CA VAL A 166 14.35 -2.15 7.95
C VAL A 166 12.86 -2.46 7.81
N THR A 167 12.20 -2.58 8.95
CA THR A 167 10.77 -2.88 9.04
C THR A 167 10.02 -1.71 9.67
N VAL A 168 8.78 -1.51 9.25
CA VAL A 168 7.80 -0.71 10.01
C VAL A 168 6.75 -1.69 10.49
N GLY A 169 6.57 -1.82 11.80
CA GLY A 169 5.72 -2.85 12.37
C GLY A 169 5.22 -2.49 13.76
N CYS A 170 4.25 -3.25 14.25
CA CYS A 170 3.72 -3.11 15.60
C CYS A 170 4.56 -3.91 16.60
N GLY A 171 5.05 -3.26 17.66
CA GLY A 171 5.84 -3.93 18.70
C GLY A 171 5.05 -4.87 19.63
N ASP A 172 3.71 -4.81 19.61
CA ASP A 172 2.86 -5.58 20.52
C ASP A 172 2.27 -6.84 19.87
N CYS A 173 2.11 -6.85 18.54
CA CYS A 173 1.50 -7.97 17.81
C CYS A 173 2.32 -8.45 16.60
N ASP A 174 3.53 -7.93 16.44
CA ASP A 174 4.52 -8.29 15.41
C ASP A 174 4.05 -8.18 13.95
N ARG A 175 2.92 -7.49 13.71
CA ARG A 175 2.40 -7.24 12.35
C ARG A 175 3.30 -6.24 11.65
N ARG A 176 3.84 -6.65 10.50
CA ARG A 176 4.68 -5.82 9.63
C ARG A 176 3.85 -5.09 8.59
N PHE A 177 4.12 -3.80 8.42
CA PHE A 177 3.47 -2.91 7.45
C PHE A 177 4.37 -2.58 6.26
N LEU A 178 5.66 -2.37 6.53
CA LEU A 178 6.69 -2.15 5.52
C LEU A 178 7.94 -2.98 5.82
N GLU A 179 8.65 -3.31 4.75
CA GLU A 179 9.89 -4.07 4.80
C GLU A 179 10.76 -3.64 3.61
N PHE A 180 11.99 -3.21 3.88
CA PHE A 180 12.96 -2.82 2.85
C PHE A 180 14.34 -3.35 3.22
N SER A 181 15.09 -3.84 2.23
CA SER A 181 16.53 -4.10 2.42
C SER A 181 17.25 -2.80 2.76
N ALA A 182 18.15 -2.81 3.75
CA ALA A 182 18.92 -1.63 4.15
C ALA A 182 19.76 -1.04 2.99
N ASP A 183 20.20 -1.88 2.05
CA ASP A 183 20.91 -1.46 0.84
C ASP A 183 20.07 -0.53 -0.06
N SER A 184 18.75 -0.68 -0.05
CA SER A 184 17.84 0.17 -0.83
C SER A 184 17.62 1.56 -0.20
N ILE A 185 17.94 1.72 1.09
CA ILE A 185 17.78 2.99 1.83
C ILE A 185 19.06 3.84 1.72
N ARG A 186 20.24 3.21 1.70
CA ARG A 186 21.54 3.90 1.62
C ARG A 186 21.86 4.49 0.22
N GLY A 187 21.00 4.26 -0.76
CA GLY A 187 21.18 4.69 -2.16
C GLY A 187 20.30 5.88 -2.59
N ALA A 188 19.59 6.53 -1.67
CA ALA A 188 18.76 7.72 -1.94
C ALA A 188 19.56 9.03 -1.78
#